data_AF-A0A973M956-F1
#
_entry.id   AF-A0A973M956-F1
#
_cell.length_a   1.000
_cell.length_b   1.000
_cell.length_c   1.000
_cell.angle_alpha   90.00
_cell.angle_beta   90.00
_cell.angle_gamma   90.00
#
_symmetry.space_group_name_H-M   'P 1'
#
loop_
_entity.id
_entity.type
_entity.pdbx_description
1 polymer ?
#
loop_
_entity_poly.entity_id
_entity_poly.type
_entity_poly.pdbx_seq_one_letter_code
_entity_poly.pdbx_strand_id
1 'polypeptide(L)'
;MSFPRVLGLWAIIAAGACGSTYAANIGSPAPVLYLKGTEPYYAGGKNWIRYEYDVLNKDKYAPAMFAAAPSLPPCGLNTNASRTWVDILDEHGNRLYGFCALGSPSDLGKIWVSFEEGVVPPSWIYIELNDRQTNTVYKSNMADTVL
;
A
#
# COMPACT_ATOMS: atom_id res chain seq x y z
N MET A 1 -27.79 -68.08 -37.39
CA MET A 1 -28.28 -66.74 -37.74
C MET A 1 -27.28 -65.73 -37.19
N SER A 2 -26.85 -64.83 -38.06
CA SER A 2 -25.66 -64.00 -37.98
C SER A 2 -25.98 -62.54 -37.60
N PHE A 3 -25.03 -61.91 -36.89
CA PHE A 3 -24.71 -60.47 -36.76
C PHE A 3 -25.60 -59.55 -35.89
N PRO A 4 -25.08 -58.40 -35.38
CA PRO A 4 -23.67 -57.95 -35.30
C PRO A 4 -23.17 -57.50 -33.91
N ARG A 5 -21.84 -57.40 -33.84
CA ARG A 5 -21.03 -56.67 -32.86
C ARG A 5 -21.39 -55.18 -32.83
N VAL A 6 -21.56 -54.61 -31.64
CA VAL A 6 -21.50 -53.17 -31.41
C VAL A 6 -20.19 -52.86 -30.69
N LEU A 7 -19.26 -52.23 -31.41
CA LEU A 7 -18.14 -51.52 -30.82
C LEU A 7 -18.69 -50.30 -30.08
N GLY A 8 -18.75 -50.35 -28.75
CA GLY A 8 -18.96 -49.18 -27.91
C GLY A 8 -17.63 -48.46 -27.71
N LEU A 9 -17.43 -47.36 -28.41
CA LEU A 9 -16.30 -46.46 -28.21
C LEU A 9 -16.26 -45.95 -26.77
N TRP A 10 -15.07 -45.97 -26.19
CA TRP A 10 -14.72 -45.27 -24.96
C TRP A 10 -14.84 -43.76 -25.16
N ALA A 11 -15.57 -43.10 -24.27
CA ALA A 11 -15.46 -41.67 -24.06
C ALA A 11 -15.47 -41.41 -22.55
N ILE A 12 -14.29 -41.51 -21.93
CA ILE A 12 -14.05 -40.90 -20.63
C ILE A 12 -13.98 -39.40 -20.88
N ILE A 13 -15.06 -38.68 -20.62
CA ILE A 13 -15.01 -37.23 -20.52
C ILE A 13 -14.39 -36.93 -19.15
N ALA A 14 -13.09 -36.62 -19.17
CA ALA A 14 -12.36 -36.13 -18.02
C ALA A 14 -13.03 -34.85 -17.53
N ALA A 15 -13.33 -34.80 -16.23
CA ALA A 15 -13.81 -33.63 -15.54
C ALA A 15 -12.86 -32.46 -15.78
N GLY A 16 -13.33 -31.44 -16.51
CA GLY A 16 -12.65 -30.15 -16.58
C GLY A 16 -12.72 -29.51 -15.21
N ALA A 17 -11.68 -29.72 -14.40
CA ALA A 17 -11.42 -28.87 -13.25
C ALA A 17 -11.25 -27.45 -13.79
N CYS A 18 -12.29 -26.63 -13.63
CA CYS A 18 -12.14 -25.18 -13.71
C CYS A 18 -11.32 -24.78 -12.48
N GLY A 19 -10.00 -24.96 -12.59
CA GLY A 19 -9.06 -24.40 -11.64
C GLY A 19 -9.16 -22.90 -11.79
N SER A 20 -10.00 -22.26 -10.97
CA SER A 20 -9.79 -20.87 -10.62
C SER A 20 -8.38 -20.81 -10.04
N THR A 21 -7.42 -20.41 -10.86
CA THR A 21 -6.15 -19.91 -10.38
C THR A 21 -6.45 -18.59 -9.69
N TYR A 22 -6.96 -18.67 -8.46
CA TYR A 22 -6.60 -17.67 -7.47
C TYR A 22 -5.09 -17.80 -7.37
N ALA A 23 -4.36 -16.98 -8.12
CA ALA A 23 -2.99 -16.70 -7.77
C ALA A 23 -3.07 -16.31 -6.29
N ALA A 24 -2.49 -17.16 -5.42
CA ALA A 24 -2.34 -16.81 -4.04
C ALA A 24 -1.70 -15.41 -4.06
N ASN A 25 -2.37 -14.45 -3.42
CA ASN A 25 -1.80 -13.14 -3.20
C ASN A 25 -0.56 -13.42 -2.35
N ILE A 26 0.60 -13.56 -2.99
CA ILE A 26 1.89 -13.60 -2.30
C ILE A 26 1.98 -12.19 -1.76
N GLY A 27 1.46 -12.02 -0.53
CA GLY A 27 1.14 -10.71 0.00
C GLY A 27 2.32 -9.79 -0.19
N SER A 28 2.06 -8.56 -0.66
CA SER A 28 3.12 -7.56 -0.80
C SER A 28 3.97 -7.54 0.47
N PRO A 29 5.30 -7.47 0.36
CA PRO A 29 6.17 -7.52 1.52
C PRO A 29 5.85 -6.37 2.47
N ALA A 30 6.21 -6.49 3.75
CA ALA A 30 6.15 -5.36 4.67
C ALA A 30 6.99 -4.19 4.11
N PRO A 31 6.49 -2.94 4.12
CA PRO A 31 7.26 -1.79 3.66
C PRO A 31 8.52 -1.62 4.51
N VAL A 32 9.64 -1.32 3.85
CA VAL A 32 10.90 -1.01 4.54
C VAL A 32 11.09 0.50 4.53
N LEU A 33 10.64 1.16 5.60
CA LEU A 33 10.67 2.61 5.78
C LEU A 33 12.04 3.07 6.29
N TYR A 34 12.54 4.18 5.75
CA TYR A 34 13.73 4.85 6.26
C TYR A 34 13.64 6.38 6.09
N LEU A 35 14.29 7.09 7.02
CA LEU A 35 14.42 8.55 6.95
C LEU A 35 15.39 8.92 5.83
N LYS A 36 14.93 9.75 4.91
CA LYS A 36 15.70 10.23 3.76
C LYS A 36 16.40 11.55 4.07
N GLY A 37 15.79 12.41 4.87
CA GLY A 37 16.34 13.71 5.22
C GLY A 37 15.35 14.61 5.95
N THR A 38 15.82 15.80 6.32
CA THR A 38 15.00 16.83 6.94
C THR A 38 15.14 18.16 6.21
N GLU A 39 14.04 18.90 6.09
CA GLU A 39 14.00 20.21 5.41
C GLU A 39 13.25 21.23 6.28
N PRO A 40 13.88 22.34 6.72
CA PRO A 40 13.17 23.43 7.38
C PRO A 40 12.36 24.23 6.34
N TYR A 41 11.12 24.61 6.70
CA TYR A 41 10.29 25.46 5.85
C TYR A 41 9.36 26.36 6.66
N TYR A 42 8.91 27.46 6.05
CA TYR A 42 7.95 28.39 6.66
C TYR A 42 6.58 28.25 6.01
N ALA A 43 5.55 28.03 6.82
CA ALA A 43 4.17 27.93 6.34
C ALA A 43 3.18 28.32 7.43
N GLY A 44 2.11 29.02 7.05
CA GLY A 44 1.04 29.38 7.97
C GLY A 44 1.48 30.25 9.16
N GLY A 45 2.52 31.07 8.98
CA GLY A 45 3.02 31.95 10.04
C GLY A 45 4.03 31.29 11.00
N LYS A 46 4.45 30.05 10.73
CA LYS A 46 5.29 29.24 11.63
C LYS A 46 6.44 28.58 10.87
N ASN A 47 7.53 28.31 11.60
CA ASN A 47 8.61 27.46 11.13
C ASN A 47 8.29 25.99 11.42
N TRP A 48 8.62 25.14 10.46
CA TRP A 48 8.39 23.70 10.50
C TRP A 48 9.66 22.97 10.06
N ILE A 49 9.84 21.76 10.56
CA ILE A 49 10.83 20.81 10.05
C ILE A 49 10.07 19.67 9.39
N ARG A 50 10.25 19.49 8.08
CA ARG A 50 9.75 18.33 7.32
C ARG A 50 10.73 17.19 7.47
N TYR A 51 10.24 16.01 7.82
CA TYR A 51 10.98 14.76 7.84
C TYR A 51 10.53 13.95 6.64
N GLU A 52 11.41 13.78 5.66
CA GLU A 52 11.15 13.07 4.42
C GLU A 52 11.51 11.59 4.57
N TYR A 53 10.63 10.70 4.10
CA TYR A 53 10.84 9.27 4.16
C TYR A 53 10.73 8.63 2.79
N ASP A 54 11.36 7.47 2.67
CA ASP A 54 11.23 6.59 1.51
C ASP A 54 10.98 5.15 1.97
N VAL A 55 10.36 4.37 1.09
CA VAL A 55 10.13 2.94 1.23
C VAL A 55 11.07 2.21 0.27
N LEU A 56 12.05 1.50 0.82
CA LEU A 56 13.13 0.88 0.06
C LEU A 56 12.63 -0.15 -0.96
N ASN A 57 11.64 -0.95 -0.57
CA ASN A 57 11.02 -2.00 -1.40
C ASN A 57 9.72 -1.52 -2.10
N LYS A 58 9.59 -0.22 -2.37
CA LYS A 58 8.39 0.35 -3.02
C LYS A 58 8.10 -0.23 -4.40
N ASP A 59 9.11 -0.72 -5.11
CA ASP A 59 8.99 -1.39 -6.41
C ASP A 59 8.25 -2.73 -6.36
N LYS A 60 8.09 -3.32 -5.16
CA LYS A 60 7.34 -4.57 -4.95
C LYS A 60 5.83 -4.38 -4.90
N TYR A 61 5.34 -3.15 -4.83
CA TYR A 61 3.92 -2.87 -4.81
C TYR A 61 3.38 -2.66 -6.22
N ALA A 62 2.29 -3.35 -6.55
CA ALA A 62 1.68 -3.24 -7.86
C ALA A 62 1.11 -1.81 -8.10
N PRO A 63 1.31 -1.22 -9.29
CA PRO A 63 0.75 0.10 -9.60
C PRO A 63 -0.77 0.20 -9.41
N ALA A 64 -1.50 -0.91 -9.60
CA ALA A 64 -2.95 -0.98 -9.39
C ALA A 64 -3.37 -0.70 -7.93
N MET A 65 -2.48 -0.84 -6.95
CA MET A 65 -2.72 -0.42 -5.56
C MET A 65 -2.86 1.10 -5.43
N PHE A 66 -2.28 1.87 -6.34
CA PHE A 66 -2.24 3.34 -6.30
C PHE A 66 -3.15 3.99 -7.34
N ALA A 67 -3.91 3.21 -8.09
CA ALA A 67 -4.86 3.72 -9.06
C ALA A 67 -5.95 4.55 -8.36
N ALA A 68 -6.50 5.54 -9.06
CA ALA A 68 -7.65 6.29 -8.59
C ALA A 68 -8.85 5.34 -8.35
N ALA A 69 -9.52 5.50 -7.21
CA ALA A 69 -10.63 4.65 -6.80
C ALA A 69 -11.89 5.47 -6.51
N PRO A 70 -12.57 6.01 -7.55
CA PRO A 70 -13.74 6.86 -7.38
C PRO A 70 -14.97 6.14 -6.79
N SER A 71 -14.95 4.81 -6.74
CA SER A 71 -15.97 3.98 -6.08
C SER A 71 -15.75 3.83 -4.57
N LEU A 72 -14.59 4.25 -4.04
CA LEU A 72 -14.31 4.25 -2.62
C LEU A 72 -14.57 5.64 -2.02
N PRO A 73 -14.84 5.76 -0.70
CA PRO A 73 -15.03 7.06 -0.07
C PRO A 73 -13.89 8.05 -0.40
N PRO A 74 -14.20 9.34 -0.63
CA PRO A 74 -13.21 10.32 -1.02
C PRO A 74 -12.23 10.63 0.11
N CYS A 75 -11.07 11.18 -0.24
CA CYS A 75 -10.15 11.77 0.73
C CYS A 75 -10.37 13.28 0.79
N GLY A 76 -11.14 13.75 1.77
CA GLY A 76 -11.59 15.14 1.80
C GLY A 76 -12.39 15.47 0.54
N LEU A 77 -11.92 16.46 -0.22
CA LEU A 77 -12.53 16.86 -1.50
C LEU A 77 -12.02 16.05 -2.71
N ASN A 78 -11.02 15.18 -2.53
CA ASN A 78 -10.50 14.36 -3.62
C ASN A 78 -11.37 13.11 -3.84
N THR A 79 -12.24 13.17 -4.85
CA THR A 79 -13.10 12.06 -5.28
C THR A 79 -12.36 11.00 -6.10
N ASN A 80 -11.15 11.29 -6.57
CA ASN A 80 -10.27 10.36 -7.28
C ASN A 80 -9.05 10.00 -6.42
N ALA A 81 -9.26 9.87 -5.11
CA ALA A 81 -8.21 9.45 -4.19
C ALA A 81 -7.66 8.08 -4.59
N SER A 82 -6.40 7.86 -4.23
CA SER A 82 -5.74 6.58 -4.41
C SER A 82 -6.51 5.46 -3.70
N ARG A 83 -6.52 4.28 -4.32
CA ARG A 83 -7.01 3.05 -3.68
C ARG A 83 -6.27 2.77 -2.37
N THR A 84 -4.96 3.00 -2.32
CA THR A 84 -4.14 2.79 -1.14
C THR A 84 -3.87 4.12 -0.44
N TRP A 85 -4.15 4.17 0.87
CA TRP A 85 -3.77 5.29 1.71
C TRP A 85 -2.53 4.93 2.52
N VAL A 86 -1.72 5.93 2.83
CA VAL A 86 -0.58 5.81 3.74
C VAL A 86 -0.92 6.59 4.98
N ASP A 87 -0.89 5.93 6.13
CA ASP A 87 -0.90 6.60 7.42
C ASP A 87 0.48 6.53 8.05
N ILE A 88 0.94 7.65 8.59
CA ILE A 88 2.19 7.76 9.35
C ILE A 88 1.80 7.82 10.82
N LEU A 89 2.35 6.91 11.63
CA LEU A 89 2.03 6.75 13.04
C LEU A 89 3.29 6.79 13.90
N ASP A 90 3.13 7.25 15.15
CA ASP A 90 4.16 7.12 16.19
C ASP A 90 4.27 5.69 16.73
N GLU A 91 5.23 5.44 17.61
CA GLU A 91 5.45 4.13 18.25
C GLU A 91 4.26 3.62 19.08
N HIS A 92 3.35 4.51 19.47
CA HIS A 92 2.15 4.20 20.23
C HIS A 92 0.91 3.96 19.36
N GLY A 93 1.05 4.12 18.04
CA GLY A 93 -0.04 3.97 17.07
C GLY A 93 -0.93 5.21 16.95
N ASN A 94 -0.50 6.37 17.43
CA ASN A 94 -1.19 7.62 17.15
C ASN A 94 -0.87 8.09 15.74
N ARG A 95 -1.90 8.43 14.97
CA ARG A 95 -1.74 8.93 13.60
C ARG A 95 -1.19 10.36 13.62
N LEU A 96 -0.02 10.55 13.01
CA LEU A 96 0.67 11.83 12.88
C LEU A 96 0.28 12.54 11.58
N TYR A 97 0.21 11.79 10.48
CA TYR A 97 -0.12 12.33 9.16
C TYR A 97 -0.64 11.23 8.24
N GLY A 98 -1.13 11.59 7.04
CA GLY A 98 -1.45 10.60 6.03
C GLY A 98 -1.57 11.15 4.62
N PHE A 99 -1.34 10.26 3.66
CA PHE A 99 -1.38 10.52 2.22
C PHE A 99 -2.45 9.66 1.55
N CYS A 100 -3.23 10.30 0.70
CA CYS A 100 -4.29 9.64 -0.08
C CYS A 100 -4.24 10.01 -1.57
N ALA A 101 -3.29 10.86 -1.96
CA ALA A 101 -3.07 11.34 -3.33
C ALA A 101 -1.78 10.74 -3.91
N LEU A 102 -1.62 9.41 -3.79
CA LEU A 102 -0.49 8.66 -4.31
C LEU A 102 -0.91 8.03 -5.64
N GLY A 103 -0.22 8.33 -6.73
CA GLY A 103 -0.58 7.85 -8.07
C GLY A 103 0.20 6.62 -8.52
N SER A 104 1.31 6.33 -7.84
CA SER A 104 2.21 5.25 -8.20
C SER A 104 2.99 4.74 -6.99
N PRO A 105 3.61 3.54 -7.08
CA PRO A 105 4.51 3.06 -6.04
C PRO A 105 5.70 4.00 -5.81
N SER A 106 6.13 4.74 -6.84
CA SER A 106 7.24 5.70 -6.73
C SER A 106 6.95 6.87 -5.78
N ASP A 107 5.68 7.18 -5.53
CA ASP A 107 5.28 8.25 -4.62
C ASP A 107 5.47 7.88 -3.14
N LEU A 108 5.65 6.60 -2.82
CA LEU A 108 6.11 6.16 -1.50
C LEU A 108 7.51 6.69 -1.13
N GLY A 109 8.29 7.16 -2.11
CA GLY A 109 9.58 7.83 -1.88
C GLY A 109 9.50 9.34 -1.69
N LYS A 110 8.28 9.88 -1.53
CA LYS A 110 8.00 11.31 -1.41
C LYS A 110 7.06 11.61 -0.23
N ILE A 111 6.93 10.66 0.70
CA ILE A 111 6.09 10.83 1.89
C ILE A 111 6.86 11.57 2.98
N TRP A 112 6.14 12.26 3.85
CA TRP A 112 6.74 13.11 4.87
C TRP A 112 5.78 13.38 6.02
N VAL A 113 6.34 13.79 7.16
CA VAL A 113 5.62 14.34 8.30
C VAL A 113 6.34 15.59 8.76
N SER A 114 5.62 16.60 9.24
CA SER A 114 6.20 17.85 9.71
C SER A 114 5.90 18.07 11.19
N PHE A 115 6.90 18.60 11.90
CA PHE A 115 6.76 19.07 13.27
C PHE A 115 7.11 20.55 13.33
N GLU A 116 6.45 21.31 14.19
CA GLU A 116 6.76 22.73 14.41
C GLU A 116 8.19 22.84 14.98
N GLU A 117 8.93 23.87 14.57
CA GLU A 117 10.29 24.08 15.06
C GLU A 117 10.30 24.20 16.60
N GLY A 118 11.18 23.44 17.27
CA GLY A 118 11.25 23.36 18.73
C GLY A 118 10.38 22.27 19.36
N VAL A 119 9.48 21.61 18.61
CA VAL A 119 8.78 20.41 19.07
C VAL A 119 9.67 19.19 18.88
N VAL A 120 9.82 18.39 19.94
CA VAL A 120 10.56 17.13 19.89
C VAL A 120 9.71 16.08 19.18
N PRO A 121 10.17 15.49 18.06
CA PRO A 121 9.42 14.42 17.38
C PRO A 121 9.43 13.13 18.22
N PRO A 122 8.49 12.20 17.97
CA PRO A 122 8.55 10.85 18.54
C PRO A 122 9.87 10.17 18.19
N SER A 123 10.36 9.22 18.99
CA SER A 123 11.67 8.57 18.70
C SER A 123 11.64 7.73 17.43
N TRP A 124 10.48 7.13 17.15
CA TRP A 124 10.26 6.29 15.98
C TRP A 124 8.91 6.57 15.35
N ILE A 125 8.82 6.33 14.05
CA ILE A 125 7.56 6.27 13.34
C ILE A 125 7.49 5.00 12.52
N TYR A 126 6.27 4.62 12.13
CA TYR A 126 6.04 3.60 11.12
C TYR A 126 4.92 4.04 10.19
N ILE A 127 4.77 3.32 9.06
CA ILE A 127 3.65 3.53 8.16
C ILE A 127 2.75 2.30 8.07
N GLU A 128 1.49 2.57 7.77
CA GLU A 128 0.51 1.59 7.33
C GLU A 128 0.05 1.92 5.91
N LEU A 129 0.28 1.00 4.98
CA LEU A 129 -0.34 1.04 3.66
C LEU A 129 -1.70 0.35 3.76
N ASN A 130 -2.77 1.11 3.73
CA ASN A 130 -4.13 0.57 3.75
C ASN A 130 -4.67 0.47 2.33
N ASP A 131 -4.68 -0.75 1.77
CA ASP A 131 -5.39 -1.05 0.53
C ASP A 131 -6.89 -1.17 0.82
N ARG A 132 -7.60 -0.08 0.53
CA ARG A 132 -9.01 0.08 0.87
C ARG A 132 -9.96 -0.77 0.02
N GLN A 133 -9.49 -1.31 -1.10
CA GLN A 133 -10.30 -2.20 -1.93
C GLN A 133 -10.30 -3.64 -1.41
N THR A 134 -9.15 -4.10 -0.91
CA THR A 134 -9.01 -5.47 -0.37
C THR A 134 -9.11 -5.51 1.15
N ASN A 135 -9.14 -4.35 1.80
CA ASN A 135 -9.07 -4.20 3.25
C ASN A 135 -7.81 -4.84 3.86
N THR A 136 -6.68 -4.72 3.14
CA THR A 136 -5.38 -5.24 3.57
C THR A 136 -4.50 -4.10 4.07
N VAL A 137 -3.89 -4.29 5.24
CA VAL A 137 -2.95 -3.33 5.83
C VAL A 137 -1.54 -3.91 5.82
N TYR A 138 -0.59 -3.15 5.27
CA TYR A 138 0.83 -3.48 5.30
C TYR A 138 1.56 -2.53 6.24
N LYS A 139 2.06 -3.06 7.36
CA LYS A 139 2.78 -2.30 8.38
C LYS A 139 4.29 -2.38 8.16
N SER A 140 4.98 -1.24 8.22
CA SER A 140 6.43 -1.18 8.04
C SER A 140 7.22 -1.56 9.31
N ASN A 141 8.56 -1.61 9.18
CA ASN A 141 9.46 -1.45 10.32
C ASN A 141 9.28 -0.07 10.99
N MET A 142 9.82 0.05 12.20
CA MET A 142 10.07 1.36 12.83
C MET A 142 11.24 2.04 12.11
N ALA A 143 11.08 3.33 11.80
CA ALA A 143 12.11 4.19 11.26
C ALA A 143 12.39 5.31 12.27
N ASP A 144 13.67 5.67 12.40
CA ASP A 144 14.11 6.77 13.25
C ASP A 144 13.61 8.13 12.73
N THR A 145 13.38 9.04 13.66
CA THR A 145 13.12 10.47 13.38
C THR A 145 14.37 11.33 13.61
N VAL A 146 15.52 10.69 13.82
CA VAL A 146 16.82 11.31 14.03
C VAL A 146 17.81 10.77 12.99
N LEU A 147 18.65 11.65 12.46
CA LEU A 147 19.77 11.30 11.57
C LEU A 147 21.05 11.09 12.36
#